data_AF-A0A529FIS4-F1
#
_entry.id   AF-A0A529FIS4-F1
#
_cell.length_a   1.000
_cell.length_b   1.000
_cell.length_c   1.000
_cell.angle_alpha   90.00
_cell.angle_beta   90.00
_cell.angle_gamma   90.00
#
_symmetry.space_group_name_H-M   'P 1'
#
loop_
_entity.id
_entity.type
_entity.pdbx_description
1 polymer ?
#
loop_
_entity_poly.entity_id
_entity_poly.type
_entity_poly.pdbx_seq_one_letter_code
_entity_poly.pdbx_strand_id
1 'polypeptide(L)'
;LYRDAPEAHEARASGERTVQAFLREVLPGTPQATQDLAGDLITMTLSAAGKDFSASPRTDAEIEAYADAMADMFCAYIASLGHR
;
A
#
# COMPACT_ATOMS: atom_id res chain seq x y z
N LEU A 1 -4.65 -11.40 -17.95
CA LEU A 1 -3.80 -11.38 -19.17
C LEU A 1 -2.59 -10.46 -19.00
N TYR A 2 -2.66 -9.13 -18.91
CA TYR A 2 -1.45 -8.33 -18.54
C TYR A 2 -1.05 -8.49 -17.06
N ARG A 3 -2.02 -8.69 -16.15
CA ARG A 3 -1.78 -8.84 -14.70
C ARG A 3 -1.15 -10.17 -14.25
N ASP A 4 -1.04 -11.15 -15.14
CA ASP A 4 -0.48 -12.49 -14.85
C ASP A 4 0.89 -12.69 -15.53
N ALA A 5 1.40 -11.64 -16.18
CA ALA A 5 2.69 -11.66 -16.81
C ALA A 5 3.81 -11.62 -15.74
N PRO A 6 4.96 -12.27 -15.97
CA PRO A 6 6.10 -12.23 -15.05
C PRO A 6 6.47 -10.81 -14.60
N GLU A 7 6.38 -9.85 -15.52
CA GLU A 7 6.68 -8.44 -15.30
C GLU A 7 5.75 -7.79 -14.25
N ALA A 8 4.47 -8.19 -14.23
CA ALA A 8 3.51 -7.71 -13.23
C ALA A 8 3.82 -8.29 -11.84
N HIS A 9 4.29 -9.54 -11.77
CA HIS A 9 4.73 -10.17 -10.52
C HIS A 9 6.01 -9.54 -9.98
N GLU A 10 6.99 -9.27 -10.85
CA GLU A 10 8.25 -8.63 -10.47
C GLU A 10 8.03 -7.19 -9.98
N ALA A 11 7.20 -6.41 -10.69
CA ALA A 11 6.84 -5.07 -10.26
C ALA A 11 6.15 -5.06 -8.90
N ARG A 12 5.25 -6.03 -8.66
CA ARG A 12 4.57 -6.20 -7.38
C ARG A 12 5.54 -6.58 -6.26
N ALA A 13 6.41 -7.55 -6.49
CA ALA A 13 7.43 -7.95 -5.52
C ALA A 13 8.42 -6.82 -5.20
N SER A 14 8.74 -5.98 -6.20
CA SER A 14 9.53 -4.78 -5.99
C SER A 14 8.80 -3.77 -5.10
N GLY A 15 7.52 -3.51 -5.38
CA GLY A 15 6.68 -2.64 -4.56
C GLY A 15 6.53 -3.11 -3.12
N GLU A 16 6.30 -4.41 -2.91
CA GLU A 16 6.24 -5.03 -1.58
C GLU A 16 7.55 -4.80 -0.80
N ARG A 17 8.71 -5.02 -1.43
CA ARG A 17 10.01 -4.74 -0.79
C ARG A 17 10.19 -3.27 -0.42
N THR A 18 9.75 -2.35 -1.27
CA THR A 18 9.81 -0.90 -1.01
C THR A 18 8.95 -0.52 0.19
N VAL A 19 7.70 -1.01 0.27
CA VAL A 19 6.81 -0.74 1.42
C VAL A 19 7.41 -1.28 2.71
N GLN A 20 7.96 -2.50 2.68
CA GLN A 20 8.59 -3.09 3.86
C GLN A 20 9.83 -2.32 4.32
N ALA A 21 10.65 -1.82 3.39
CA ALA A 21 11.78 -0.96 3.72
C ALA A 21 11.33 0.36 4.35
N PHE A 22 10.30 0.99 3.79
CA PHE A 22 9.71 2.21 4.31
C PHE A 22 9.19 2.04 5.74
N LEU A 23 8.44 0.96 6.03
CA LEU A 23 7.89 0.73 7.36
C LEU A 23 8.95 0.49 8.43
N ARG A 24 10.07 -0.17 8.07
CA ARG A 24 11.23 -0.30 8.98
C ARG A 24 11.83 1.06 9.34
N GLU A 25 11.83 1.99 8.41
CA GLU A 25 12.37 3.35 8.62
C GLU A 25 11.43 4.19 9.49
N VAL A 26 10.12 4.15 9.25
CA VAL A 26 9.16 5.01 9.95
C VAL A 26 8.64 4.45 11.28
N LEU A 27 8.82 3.15 11.54
CA LEU A 27 8.38 2.48 12.78
C LEU A 27 9.54 1.77 13.53
N PRO A 28 10.70 2.40 13.77
CA PRO A 28 11.91 1.71 14.25
C PRO A 28 11.75 1.05 15.64
N GLY A 29 10.80 1.53 16.45
CA GLY A 29 10.50 0.97 17.78
C GLY A 29 9.44 -0.14 17.79
N THR A 30 8.75 -0.36 16.67
CA THR A 30 7.66 -1.34 16.56
C THR A 30 8.25 -2.74 16.28
N PRO A 31 7.71 -3.83 16.87
CA PRO A 31 8.19 -5.18 16.59
C PRO A 31 8.19 -5.52 15.10
N GLN A 32 9.22 -6.22 14.62
CA GLN A 32 9.37 -6.55 13.19
C GLN A 32 8.14 -7.28 12.63
N ALA A 33 7.56 -8.22 13.38
CA ALA A 33 6.34 -8.92 12.96
C ALA A 33 5.14 -7.98 12.72
N THR A 34 5.07 -6.86 13.46
CA THR A 34 4.02 -5.85 13.29
C THR A 34 4.31 -4.96 12.07
N GLN A 35 5.58 -4.61 11.82
CA GLN A 35 5.98 -3.90 10.61
C GLN A 35 5.69 -4.73 9.35
N ASP A 36 6.05 -6.02 9.38
CA ASP A 36 5.83 -6.95 8.27
C ASP A 36 4.33 -7.07 7.97
N LEU A 37 3.50 -7.28 9.00
CA LEU A 37 2.04 -7.34 8.85
C LEU A 37 1.47 -6.01 8.32
N ALA A 38 1.98 -4.87 8.77
CA ALA A 38 1.54 -3.57 8.27
C ALA A 38 1.84 -3.40 6.79
N GLY A 39 3.01 -3.83 6.32
CA GLY A 39 3.40 -3.76 4.92
C GLY A 39 2.54 -4.63 4.02
N ASP A 40 2.22 -5.84 4.48
CA ASP A 40 1.34 -6.76 3.77
C ASP A 40 -0.07 -6.19 3.64
N LEU A 41 -0.62 -5.64 4.73
CA LEU A 41 -1.96 -5.02 4.73
C LEU A 41 -2.05 -3.80 3.81
N ILE A 42 -1.05 -2.91 3.85
CA ILE A 42 -1.00 -1.72 2.99
C ILE A 42 -0.92 -2.15 1.52
N THR A 43 -0.01 -3.07 1.20
CA THR A 43 0.21 -3.50 -0.19
C THR A 43 -1.01 -4.25 -0.75
N MET A 44 -1.61 -5.14 0.04
CA MET A 44 -2.83 -5.85 -0.33
C MET A 44 -3.99 -4.87 -0.57
N THR A 45 -4.19 -3.93 0.35
CA THR A 45 -5.27 -2.94 0.27
C THR A 45 -5.10 -2.08 -0.98
N LEU A 46 -3.93 -1.49 -1.19
CA LEU A 46 -3.63 -0.67 -2.36
C LEU A 46 -3.85 -1.45 -3.67
N SER A 47 -3.38 -2.71 -3.71
CA SER A 47 -3.51 -3.56 -4.89
C SER A 47 -4.97 -3.90 -5.20
N ALA A 48 -5.75 -4.31 -4.20
CA ALA A 48 -7.13 -4.74 -4.37
C ALA A 48 -8.06 -3.55 -4.67
N ALA A 49 -7.95 -2.50 -3.87
CA ALA A 49 -8.75 -1.29 -4.00
C ALA A 49 -8.42 -0.54 -5.28
N GLY A 50 -7.13 -0.36 -5.60
CA GLY A 50 -6.70 0.24 -6.87
C GLY A 50 -7.16 -0.54 -8.08
N LYS A 51 -7.13 -1.89 -8.03
CA LYS A 51 -7.64 -2.75 -9.11
C LYS A 51 -9.13 -2.53 -9.39
N ASP A 52 -9.94 -2.43 -8.34
CA ASP A 52 -11.39 -2.24 -8.45
C ASP A 52 -11.72 -0.80 -8.88
N PHE A 53 -11.07 0.17 -8.24
CA PHE A 53 -11.23 1.59 -8.56
C PHE A 53 -10.90 1.88 -10.03
N SER A 54 -9.80 1.29 -10.54
CA SER A 54 -9.37 1.47 -11.94
C SER A 54 -10.16 0.64 -12.97
N ALA A 55 -11.20 -0.10 -12.57
CA ALA A 55 -11.94 -0.98 -13.47
C ALA A 55 -12.88 -0.22 -14.44
N SER A 56 -13.06 1.08 -14.22
CA SER A 56 -13.84 1.99 -15.07
C SER A 56 -13.08 3.30 -15.28
N PRO A 57 -13.38 4.08 -16.34
CA PRO A 57 -12.79 5.39 -16.53
C PRO A 57 -13.02 6.29 -15.32
N ARG A 58 -12.00 7.05 -14.93
CA ARG A 58 -12.04 8.01 -13.82
C ARG A 58 -11.59 9.37 -14.32
N THR A 59 -12.15 10.41 -13.74
CA THR A 59 -11.65 11.77 -13.89
C THR A 59 -10.44 11.98 -12.98
N ASP A 60 -9.60 12.97 -13.32
CA ASP A 60 -8.44 13.31 -12.50
C ASP A 60 -8.85 13.66 -11.06
N ALA A 61 -9.96 14.39 -10.89
CA ALA A 61 -10.49 14.75 -9.58
C ALA A 61 -10.95 13.52 -8.76
N GLU A 62 -11.54 12.51 -9.39
CA GLU A 62 -11.90 11.27 -8.70
C GLU A 62 -10.65 10.47 -8.29
N ILE A 63 -9.61 10.46 -9.13
CA ILE A 63 -8.34 9.81 -8.83
C ILE A 63 -7.69 10.47 -7.61
N GLU A 64 -7.59 11.80 -7.61
CA GLU A 64 -7.00 12.59 -6.53
C GLU A 64 -7.75 12.38 -5.22
N ALA A 65 -9.08 12.55 -5.22
CA ALA A 65 -9.89 12.36 -4.01
C ALA A 65 -9.78 10.94 -3.44
N TYR A 66 -9.72 9.92 -4.29
CA TYR A 66 -9.58 8.54 -3.85
C TYR A 66 -8.18 8.24 -3.30
N ALA A 67 -7.14 8.76 -3.97
CA ALA A 67 -5.76 8.62 -3.54
C ALA A 67 -5.52 9.30 -2.19
N ASP A 68 -6.04 10.52 -2.00
CA ASP A 68 -5.94 11.26 -0.74
C ASP A 68 -6.62 10.52 0.41
N ALA A 69 -7.85 10.04 0.20
CA ALA A 69 -8.57 9.28 1.22
C ALA A 69 -7.85 7.98 1.61
N MET A 70 -7.24 7.30 0.65
CA MET A 70 -6.45 6.09 0.91
C MET A 70 -5.14 6.41 1.64
N ALA A 71 -4.48 7.51 1.28
CA ALA A 71 -3.29 7.99 1.96
C ALA A 71 -3.61 8.34 3.43
N ASP A 72 -4.70 9.06 3.69
CA ASP A 72 -5.15 9.38 5.05
C ASP A 72 -5.36 8.12 5.91
N MET A 73 -6.01 7.10 5.35
CA MET A 73 -6.22 5.82 6.03
C MET A 73 -4.89 5.13 6.37
N PHE A 74 -3.95 5.09 5.43
CA PHE A 74 -2.64 4.48 5.65
C PHE A 74 -1.79 5.27 6.65
N CYS A 75 -1.77 6.60 6.53
CA CYS A 75 -1.08 7.49 7.47
C CYS A 75 -1.62 7.32 8.89
N ALA A 76 -2.94 7.29 9.07
CA ALA A 76 -3.57 7.08 10.37
C ALA A 76 -3.21 5.70 10.95
N TYR A 77 -3.22 4.66 10.13
CA TYR A 77 -2.82 3.31 10.56
C TYR A 77 -1.36 3.26 11.01
N ILE A 78 -0.43 3.75 10.19
CA ILE A 78 1.00 3.78 10.51
C ILE A 78 1.27 4.60 11.78
N ALA A 79 0.68 5.80 11.89
CA ALA A 79 0.80 6.62 13.09
C ALA A 79 0.32 5.84 14.33
N SER A 80 -0.83 5.17 14.25
CA SER A 80 -1.36 4.40 15.37
C SER A 80 -0.44 3.25 15.81
N LEU A 81 0.38 2.70 14.92
CA LEU A 81 1.37 1.66 15.26
C LEU A 81 2.60 2.25 15.95
N GLY A 82 3.03 3.45 15.57
CA GLY A 82 4.16 4.14 16.20
C GLY A 82 3.86 4.66 17.61
N HIS A 83 2.59 4.79 17.97
CA HIS A 83 2.12 5.19 19.31
C HIS A 83 1.89 4.01 20.28
N ARG A 84 2.03 2.76 19.82
CA ARG A 84 1.88 1.55 20.65
C ARG A 84 3.21 1.13 21.26
#